data_AF-A0A3C0M7L1-F1
#
_entry.id   AF-A0A3C0M7L1-F1
#
_cell.length_a   1.000
_cell.length_b   1.000
_cell.length_c   1.000
_cell.angle_alpha   90.00
_cell.angle_beta   90.00
_cell.angle_gamma   90.00
#
_symmetry.space_group_name_H-M   'P 1'
#
loop_
_entity.id
_entity.type
_entity.pdbx_description
1 polymer ?
#
loop_
_entity_poly.entity_id
_entity_poly.type
_entity_poly.pdbx_seq_one_letter_code
_entity_poly.pdbx_strand_id
1 'polypeptide(L)'
;MFSSLLIANRGEIAVRVIRTARRLGLRTIAVYSEADASALHTQMADDAVCLGPAPARESYLRGDAILEAARATGAEAIHPGYGFLSENADFAQAVAAAGLIWVGPPASAIRAMGLKDAAKELMIKAGVPVVPGYQGADQSLSRLAAEAGKVGFPVMIKAVAGGGGKGMRKVEAAGDFEKALEGAQREGQNAFGDPRVLIEKYVSRPRHIEIQVFADGHGNAVHLFERDCSVQRRHQKVIEEAPAPAMTRDLRQAMGQAAVQAAKAIGYRGAGTVEFIVDSAHGLRADGFYFMEMNTRLQV
;
A
#
# COMPACT_ATOMS: atom_id res chain seq x y z
N MET A 1 -15.77 -8.42 21.74
CA MET A 1 -14.68 -7.54 22.22
C MET A 1 -13.63 -8.46 22.80
N PHE A 2 -12.35 -8.28 22.47
CA PHE A 2 -11.28 -9.14 22.97
C PHE A 2 -10.58 -8.52 24.18
N SER A 3 -9.92 -9.34 24.99
CA SER A 3 -9.25 -8.92 26.22
C SER A 3 -7.71 -8.94 26.14
N SER A 4 -7.16 -9.67 25.17
CA SER A 4 -5.71 -9.81 24.97
C SER A 4 -5.31 -9.55 23.50
N LEU A 5 -4.19 -8.86 23.31
CA LEU A 5 -3.66 -8.49 22.00
C LEU A 5 -2.19 -8.85 21.88
N LEU A 6 -1.86 -9.72 20.93
CA LEU A 6 -0.48 -9.96 20.49
C LEU A 6 -0.11 -8.95 19.39
N ILE A 7 1.04 -8.32 19.53
CA ILE A 7 1.56 -7.39 18.54
C ILE A 7 2.63 -8.09 17.72
N ALA A 8 2.31 -8.49 16.50
CA ALA A 8 3.20 -9.20 15.58
C ALA A 8 4.17 -8.25 14.86
N ASN A 9 4.88 -7.43 15.63
CA ASN A 9 5.82 -6.43 15.15
C ASN A 9 6.84 -6.06 16.25
N ARG A 10 7.75 -5.12 15.96
CA ARG A 10 8.81 -4.65 16.87
C ARG A 10 8.95 -3.14 16.87
N GLY A 11 9.77 -2.61 17.77
CA GLY A 11 10.18 -1.21 17.74
C GLY A 11 9.04 -0.24 18.01
N GLU A 12 9.06 0.91 17.32
CA GLU A 12 8.15 2.03 17.64
C GLU A 12 6.68 1.66 17.44
N ILE A 13 6.35 0.95 16.34
CA ILE A 13 4.96 0.60 16.04
C ILE A 13 4.40 -0.36 17.08
N ALA A 14 5.23 -1.27 17.60
CA ALA A 14 4.81 -2.14 18.68
C ALA A 14 4.51 -1.34 19.95
N VAL A 15 5.40 -0.40 20.31
CA VAL A 15 5.17 0.55 21.42
C VAL A 15 3.89 1.37 21.24
N ARG A 16 3.64 1.88 20.03
CA ARG A 16 2.45 2.68 19.68
C ARG A 16 1.15 1.89 19.87
N VAL A 17 1.14 0.61 19.49
CA VAL A 17 0.00 -0.29 19.66
C VAL A 17 -0.18 -0.66 21.14
N ILE A 18 0.89 -1.04 21.83
CA ILE A 18 0.87 -1.39 23.27
C ILE A 18 0.29 -0.23 24.10
N ARG A 19 0.72 1.02 23.85
CA ARG A 19 0.17 2.20 24.55
C ARG A 19 -1.34 2.34 24.38
N THR A 20 -1.87 2.05 23.19
CA THR A 20 -3.31 2.13 22.93
C THR A 20 -4.06 0.97 23.58
N ALA A 21 -3.54 -0.25 23.44
CA ALA A 21 -4.13 -1.45 24.03
C ALA A 21 -4.22 -1.36 25.56
N ARG A 22 -3.15 -0.90 26.23
CA ARG A 22 -3.15 -0.67 27.69
C ARG A 22 -4.16 0.40 28.11
N ARG A 23 -4.30 1.50 27.36
CA ARG A 23 -5.32 2.53 27.62
C ARG A 23 -6.75 1.99 27.50
N LEU A 24 -6.95 0.99 26.65
CA LEU A 24 -8.23 0.29 26.47
C LEU A 24 -8.43 -0.87 27.46
N GLY A 25 -7.48 -1.11 28.38
CA GLY A 25 -7.57 -2.20 29.37
C GLY A 25 -7.27 -3.59 28.82
N LEU A 26 -6.59 -3.68 27.67
CA LEU A 26 -6.21 -4.95 27.06
C LEU A 26 -4.86 -5.44 27.60
N ARG A 27 -4.74 -6.75 27.87
CA ARG A 27 -3.45 -7.41 28.10
C ARG A 27 -2.65 -7.42 26.80
N THR A 28 -1.38 -7.05 26.87
CA THR A 28 -0.50 -6.88 25.71
C THR A 28 0.60 -7.92 25.69
N ILE A 29 0.79 -8.56 24.53
CA ILE A 29 1.81 -9.59 24.32
C ILE A 29 2.75 -9.13 23.19
N ALA A 30 4.01 -8.91 23.52
CA ALA A 30 5.06 -8.63 22.55
C ALA A 30 5.65 -9.94 22.01
N VAL A 31 6.08 -9.90 20.75
CA VAL A 31 6.98 -10.91 20.18
C VAL A 31 8.33 -10.29 19.89
N TYR A 32 9.39 -11.08 19.95
CA TYR A 32 10.75 -10.58 19.70
C TYR A 32 11.67 -11.64 19.10
N SER A 33 12.71 -11.22 18.39
CA SER A 33 13.87 -12.08 18.08
C SER A 33 14.91 -11.96 19.19
N GLU A 34 15.82 -12.93 19.32
CA GLU A 34 16.89 -12.91 20.35
C GLU A 34 17.64 -11.57 20.44
N ALA A 35 17.88 -10.89 19.32
CA ALA A 35 18.56 -9.59 19.27
C ALA A 35 17.72 -8.45 19.88
N ASP A 36 16.41 -8.60 19.96
CA ASP A 36 15.47 -7.62 20.49
C ASP A 36 14.99 -7.94 21.92
N ALA A 37 15.62 -8.91 22.62
CA ALA A 37 15.19 -9.34 23.96
C ALA A 37 15.05 -8.18 24.96
N SER A 38 15.93 -7.18 24.87
CA SER A 38 15.92 -5.99 25.72
C SER A 38 15.30 -4.75 25.05
N ALA A 39 14.60 -4.90 23.92
CA ALA A 39 13.99 -3.77 23.23
C ALA A 39 12.85 -3.13 24.05
N LEU A 40 12.58 -1.85 23.81
CA LEU A 40 11.56 -1.13 24.59
C LEU A 40 10.17 -1.79 24.50
N HIS A 41 9.79 -2.33 23.34
CA HIS A 41 8.46 -2.95 23.17
C HIS A 41 8.30 -4.24 24.00
N THR A 42 9.38 -4.99 24.26
CA THR A 42 9.32 -6.21 25.09
C THR A 42 9.14 -5.85 26.56
N GLN A 43 9.80 -4.79 27.03
CA GLN A 43 9.69 -4.29 28.41
C GLN A 43 8.33 -3.62 28.69
N MET A 44 7.66 -3.10 27.66
CA MET A 44 6.39 -2.39 27.80
C MET A 44 5.16 -3.30 27.80
N ALA A 45 5.25 -4.49 27.20
CA ALA A 45 4.16 -5.46 27.16
C ALA A 45 4.01 -6.18 28.50
N ASP A 46 2.84 -6.78 28.73
CA ASP A 46 2.59 -7.59 29.93
C ASP A 46 3.28 -8.95 29.83
N ASP A 47 3.40 -9.48 28.60
CA ASP A 47 4.15 -10.69 28.28
C ASP A 47 5.04 -10.46 27.04
N ALA A 48 6.13 -11.22 26.94
CA ALA A 48 7.00 -11.22 25.77
C ALA A 48 7.41 -12.65 25.40
N VAL A 49 7.33 -13.00 24.11
CA VAL A 49 7.69 -14.33 23.60
C VAL A 49 8.78 -14.23 22.53
N CYS A 50 9.85 -15.01 22.71
CA CYS A 50 10.92 -15.13 21.72
C CYS A 50 10.43 -15.99 20.55
N LEU A 51 10.52 -15.45 19.33
CA LEU A 51 10.19 -16.17 18.09
C LEU A 51 11.36 -16.99 17.56
N GLY A 52 12.60 -16.64 17.93
CA GLY A 52 13.81 -17.27 17.43
C GLY A 52 14.95 -16.29 17.14
N PRO A 53 15.90 -16.67 16.28
CA PRO A 53 17.13 -15.92 16.02
C PRO A 53 16.90 -14.53 15.41
N ALA A 54 17.97 -13.71 15.43
CA ALA A 54 17.96 -12.32 14.99
C ALA A 54 17.39 -12.06 13.57
N PRO A 55 17.66 -12.88 12.53
CA PRO A 55 17.16 -12.62 11.18
C PRO A 55 15.63 -12.65 11.11
N ALA A 56 15.02 -11.62 10.51
CA ALA A 56 13.56 -11.51 10.43
C ALA A 56 12.90 -12.69 9.70
N ARG A 57 13.58 -13.30 8.71
CA ARG A 57 13.11 -14.51 8.01
C ARG A 57 12.96 -15.72 8.93
N GLU A 58 13.71 -15.75 10.03
CA GLU A 58 13.72 -16.80 11.02
C GLU A 58 12.92 -16.42 12.28
N SER A 59 12.38 -15.20 12.34
CA SER A 59 11.61 -14.66 13.48
C SER A 59 10.35 -13.91 13.04
N TYR A 60 10.40 -12.59 12.83
CA TYR A 60 9.21 -11.75 12.57
C TYR A 60 8.43 -12.07 11.29
N LEU A 61 9.01 -12.83 10.36
CA LEU A 61 8.34 -13.33 9.14
C LEU A 61 7.87 -14.79 9.27
N ARG A 62 8.06 -15.43 10.43
CA ARG A 62 7.57 -16.78 10.74
C ARG A 62 6.15 -16.71 11.30
N GLY A 63 5.17 -16.68 10.40
CA GLY A 63 3.75 -16.64 10.78
C GLY A 63 3.32 -17.82 11.64
N ASP A 64 3.90 -18.99 11.42
CA ASP A 64 3.74 -20.19 12.26
C ASP A 64 4.20 -19.95 13.70
N ALA A 65 5.42 -19.43 13.90
CA ALA A 65 5.95 -19.12 15.23
C ALA A 65 5.10 -18.04 15.96
N ILE A 66 4.57 -17.07 15.22
CA ILE A 66 3.68 -16.04 15.79
C ILE A 66 2.33 -16.66 16.23
N LEU A 67 1.76 -17.57 15.45
CA LEU A 67 0.53 -18.28 15.84
C LEU A 67 0.76 -19.21 17.04
N GLU A 68 1.92 -19.85 17.12
CA GLU A 68 2.32 -20.64 18.30
C GLU A 68 2.44 -19.76 19.54
N ALA A 69 3.08 -18.59 19.43
CA ALA A 69 3.16 -17.61 20.52
C ALA A 69 1.77 -17.11 20.95
N ALA A 70 0.88 -16.82 20.00
CA ALA A 70 -0.50 -16.44 20.29
C ALA A 70 -1.26 -17.54 21.05
N ARG A 71 -1.11 -18.80 20.63
CA ARG A 71 -1.72 -19.95 21.30
C ARG A 71 -1.17 -20.15 22.71
N ALA A 72 0.15 -20.10 22.87
CA ALA A 72 0.81 -20.33 24.16
C ALA A 72 0.44 -19.26 25.21
N THR A 73 0.18 -18.03 24.77
CA THR A 73 -0.15 -16.90 25.66
C THR A 73 -1.65 -16.68 25.85
N GLY A 74 -2.49 -17.35 25.08
CA GLY A 74 -3.94 -17.12 25.07
C GLY A 74 -4.32 -15.76 24.47
N ALA A 75 -3.56 -15.28 23.48
CA ALA A 75 -3.94 -14.08 22.74
C ALA A 75 -5.27 -14.31 22.02
N GLU A 76 -6.16 -13.32 22.02
CA GLU A 76 -7.45 -13.37 21.32
C GLU A 76 -7.41 -12.63 19.97
N ALA A 77 -6.46 -11.70 19.82
CA ALA A 77 -6.29 -10.89 18.62
C ALA A 77 -4.81 -10.69 18.28
N ILE A 78 -4.51 -10.46 17.00
CA ILE A 78 -3.18 -10.12 16.49
C ILE A 78 -3.25 -8.77 15.76
N HIS A 79 -2.41 -7.82 16.20
CA HIS A 79 -2.16 -6.56 15.49
C HIS A 79 -0.83 -6.65 14.74
N PRO A 80 -0.81 -6.51 13.41
CA PRO A 80 0.42 -6.71 12.64
C PRO A 80 1.30 -5.46 12.52
N GLY A 81 0.79 -4.28 12.90
CA GLY A 81 1.52 -3.02 12.73
C GLY A 81 1.67 -2.67 11.25
N TYR A 82 2.88 -2.31 10.83
CA TYR A 82 3.24 -2.11 9.43
C TYR A 82 4.53 -2.86 9.07
N GLY A 83 4.77 -3.14 7.78
CA GLY A 83 5.86 -4.01 7.37
C GLY A 83 5.66 -5.46 7.82
N PHE A 84 6.72 -6.27 7.78
CA PHE A 84 6.66 -7.72 8.08
C PHE A 84 5.46 -8.41 7.41
N LEU A 85 4.55 -8.97 8.21
CA LEU A 85 3.40 -9.75 7.74
C LEU A 85 2.10 -8.93 7.65
N SER A 86 2.13 -7.60 7.84
CA SER A 86 0.93 -6.74 7.87
C SER A 86 0.13 -6.71 6.56
N GLU A 87 0.79 -6.95 5.43
CA GLU A 87 0.15 -7.06 4.10
C GLU A 87 0.26 -8.49 3.55
N ASN A 88 0.53 -9.48 4.42
CA ASN A 88 0.54 -10.88 4.03
C ASN A 88 -0.86 -11.48 4.16
N ALA A 89 -1.54 -11.65 3.03
CA ALA A 89 -2.91 -12.17 3.00
C ALA A 89 -3.03 -13.61 3.52
N ASP A 90 -2.03 -14.45 3.26
CA ASP A 90 -2.01 -15.84 3.74
C ASP A 90 -1.93 -15.88 5.27
N PHE A 91 -1.12 -15.00 5.86
CA PHE A 91 -1.00 -14.87 7.30
C PHE A 91 -2.29 -14.33 7.93
N ALA A 92 -2.88 -13.27 7.37
CA ALA A 92 -4.17 -12.75 7.84
C ALA A 92 -5.27 -13.84 7.80
N GLN A 93 -5.27 -14.68 6.75
CA GLN A 93 -6.17 -15.82 6.62
C GLN A 93 -5.88 -16.91 7.67
N ALA A 94 -4.60 -17.22 7.92
CA ALA A 94 -4.19 -18.19 8.93
C ALA A 94 -4.57 -17.77 10.36
N VAL A 95 -4.42 -16.47 10.68
CA VAL A 95 -4.87 -15.89 11.95
C VAL A 95 -6.38 -16.11 12.14
N ALA A 96 -7.18 -15.77 11.14
CA ALA A 96 -8.64 -15.98 11.20
C ALA A 96 -9.00 -17.48 11.30
N ALA A 97 -8.32 -18.35 10.55
CA ALA A 97 -8.53 -19.80 10.60
C ALA A 97 -8.15 -20.42 11.95
N ALA A 98 -7.21 -19.80 12.69
CA ALA A 98 -6.86 -20.17 14.06
C ALA A 98 -7.87 -19.68 15.11
N GLY A 99 -8.96 -19.02 14.70
CA GLY A 99 -9.98 -18.46 15.60
C GLY A 99 -9.58 -17.14 16.25
N LEU A 100 -8.47 -16.52 15.82
CA LEU A 100 -7.97 -15.25 16.34
C LEU A 100 -8.52 -14.07 15.53
N ILE A 101 -8.66 -12.92 16.19
CA ILE A 101 -9.06 -11.69 15.52
C ILE A 101 -7.83 -11.06 14.82
N TRP A 102 -7.89 -10.96 13.50
CA TRP A 102 -6.97 -10.13 12.72
C TRP A 102 -7.35 -8.65 12.82
N VAL A 103 -6.49 -7.84 13.46
CA VAL A 103 -6.68 -6.38 13.57
C VAL A 103 -6.15 -5.70 12.31
N GLY A 104 -6.91 -5.89 11.22
CA GLY A 104 -6.62 -5.34 9.91
C GLY A 104 -7.75 -5.69 8.91
N PRO A 105 -7.55 -5.36 7.63
CA PRO A 105 -8.50 -5.69 6.58
C PRO A 105 -8.55 -7.21 6.34
N PRO A 106 -9.66 -7.74 5.79
CA PRO A 106 -9.76 -9.15 5.45
C PRO A 106 -8.71 -9.55 4.41
N ALA A 107 -8.27 -10.81 4.45
CA ALA A 107 -7.29 -11.35 3.50
C ALA A 107 -7.66 -11.12 2.04
N SER A 108 -8.96 -11.16 1.70
CA SER A 108 -9.47 -10.84 0.36
C SER A 108 -9.13 -9.41 -0.08
N ALA A 109 -9.28 -8.42 0.79
CA ALA A 109 -8.94 -7.03 0.51
C ALA A 109 -7.43 -6.84 0.35
N ILE A 110 -6.62 -7.52 1.17
CA ILE A 110 -5.16 -7.54 1.04
C ILE A 110 -4.75 -8.11 -0.33
N ARG A 111 -5.31 -9.25 -0.74
CA ARG A 111 -5.03 -9.84 -2.08
C ARG A 111 -5.47 -8.92 -3.21
N ALA A 112 -6.63 -8.29 -3.08
CA ALA A 112 -7.17 -7.41 -4.11
C ALA A 112 -6.23 -6.22 -4.41
N MET A 113 -5.53 -5.71 -3.40
CA MET A 113 -4.60 -4.58 -3.53
C MET A 113 -3.12 -5.01 -3.69
N GLY A 114 -2.79 -6.29 -3.53
CA GLY A 114 -1.41 -6.79 -3.60
C GLY A 114 -0.81 -6.83 -5.01
N LEU A 115 -1.64 -6.88 -6.05
CA LEU A 115 -1.19 -6.86 -7.45
C LEU A 115 -1.62 -5.56 -8.12
N LYS A 116 -0.64 -4.77 -8.59
CA LYS A 116 -0.87 -3.43 -9.15
C LYS A 116 -1.90 -3.41 -10.29
N ASP A 117 -1.81 -4.38 -11.19
CA ASP A 117 -2.66 -4.46 -12.38
C ASP A 117 -4.12 -4.74 -12.00
N ALA A 118 -4.33 -5.78 -11.19
CA ALA A 118 -5.66 -6.15 -10.69
C ALA A 118 -6.26 -5.04 -9.81
N ALA A 119 -5.43 -4.38 -9.00
CA ALA A 119 -5.85 -3.24 -8.20
C ALA A 119 -6.31 -2.06 -9.08
N LYS A 120 -5.56 -1.73 -10.14
CA LYS A 120 -5.91 -0.67 -11.09
C LYS A 120 -7.23 -0.96 -11.80
N GLU A 121 -7.44 -2.18 -12.30
CA GLU A 121 -8.72 -2.57 -12.92
C GLU A 121 -9.90 -2.47 -11.94
N LEU A 122 -9.70 -2.87 -10.68
CA LEU A 122 -10.71 -2.77 -9.64
C LEU A 122 -11.05 -1.30 -9.35
N MET A 123 -10.04 -0.44 -9.26
CA MET A 123 -10.21 1.00 -9.06
C MET A 123 -10.95 1.67 -10.24
N ILE A 124 -10.65 1.28 -11.49
CA ILE A 124 -11.41 1.74 -12.66
C ILE A 124 -12.88 1.34 -12.55
N LYS A 125 -13.18 0.07 -12.26
CA LYS A 125 -14.56 -0.42 -12.08
C LYS A 125 -15.26 0.28 -10.92
N ALA A 126 -14.52 0.65 -9.90
CA ALA A 126 -15.01 1.40 -8.76
C ALA A 126 -15.17 2.91 -9.03
N GLY A 127 -14.82 3.43 -10.22
CA GLY A 127 -14.91 4.86 -10.53
C GLY A 127 -13.84 5.73 -9.85
N VAL A 128 -12.79 5.10 -9.31
CA VAL A 128 -11.65 5.79 -8.72
C VAL A 128 -10.72 6.24 -9.85
N PRO A 129 -10.33 7.52 -9.94
CA PRO A 129 -9.44 7.99 -11.00
C PRO A 129 -8.11 7.24 -10.98
N VAL A 130 -7.70 6.67 -12.11
CA VAL A 130 -6.36 6.06 -12.32
C VAL A 130 -5.62 6.82 -13.41
N VAL A 131 -4.31 6.65 -13.49
CA VAL A 131 -3.51 7.33 -14.52
C VAL A 131 -4.01 6.89 -15.90
N PRO A 132 -4.47 7.84 -16.76
CA PRO A 132 -4.94 7.54 -18.10
C PRO A 132 -3.86 6.80 -18.87
N GLY A 133 -4.24 5.75 -19.58
CA GLY A 133 -3.27 4.85 -20.15
C GLY A 133 -3.88 3.62 -20.80
N TYR A 134 -2.99 2.73 -21.26
CA TYR A 134 -3.32 1.47 -21.89
C TYR A 134 -2.45 0.34 -21.34
N GLN A 135 -3.10 -0.75 -20.98
CA GLN A 135 -2.49 -1.98 -20.45
C GLN A 135 -3.21 -3.22 -20.99
N GLY A 136 -3.57 -3.19 -22.28
CA GLY A 136 -4.26 -4.31 -22.93
C GLY A 136 -3.30 -5.41 -23.38
N ALA A 137 -3.88 -6.58 -23.68
CA ALA A 137 -3.14 -7.76 -24.16
C ALA A 137 -2.50 -7.55 -25.54
N ASP A 138 -3.06 -6.68 -26.39
CA ASP A 138 -2.46 -6.32 -27.68
C ASP A 138 -1.29 -5.36 -27.44
N GLN A 139 -0.08 -5.89 -27.65
CA GLN A 139 1.21 -5.25 -27.44
C GLN A 139 1.90 -4.87 -28.77
N SER A 140 1.16 -4.85 -29.88
CA SER A 140 1.69 -4.43 -31.18
C SER A 140 2.06 -2.94 -31.17
N LEU A 141 3.12 -2.58 -31.92
CA LEU A 141 3.55 -1.18 -32.06
C LEU A 141 2.41 -0.27 -32.50
N SER A 142 1.63 -0.68 -33.51
CA SER A 142 0.52 0.10 -34.04
C SER A 142 -0.54 0.39 -32.98
N ARG A 143 -0.89 -0.63 -32.17
CA ARG A 143 -1.85 -0.47 -31.07
C ARG A 143 -1.31 0.46 -29.99
N LEU A 144 -0.08 0.23 -29.52
CA LEU A 144 0.53 1.01 -28.44
C LEU A 144 0.73 2.47 -28.86
N ALA A 145 1.14 2.73 -30.10
CA ALA A 145 1.28 4.08 -30.64
C ALA A 145 -0.06 4.81 -30.76
N ALA A 146 -1.11 4.11 -31.20
CA ALA A 146 -2.46 4.68 -31.26
C ALA A 146 -2.99 5.06 -29.87
N GLU A 147 -2.74 4.22 -28.86
CA GLU A 147 -3.14 4.50 -27.48
C GLU A 147 -2.32 5.62 -26.86
N ALA A 148 -1.02 5.70 -27.13
CA ALA A 148 -0.19 6.85 -26.74
C ALA A 148 -0.71 8.16 -27.36
N GLY A 149 -1.15 8.12 -28.63
CA GLY A 149 -1.79 9.26 -29.28
C GLY A 149 -3.10 9.69 -28.62
N LYS A 150 -3.92 8.74 -28.15
CA LYS A 150 -5.17 9.04 -27.41
C LYS A 150 -4.92 9.63 -26.03
N VAL A 151 -3.91 9.11 -25.31
CA VAL A 151 -3.51 9.63 -24.00
C VAL A 151 -2.97 11.06 -24.14
N GLY A 152 -2.25 11.33 -25.22
CA GLY A 152 -1.59 12.60 -25.48
C GLY A 152 -0.19 12.65 -24.87
N PHE A 153 0.76 13.18 -25.64
CA PHE A 153 2.15 13.31 -25.20
C PHE A 153 2.35 14.53 -24.26
N PRO A 154 3.30 14.46 -23.29
CA PRO A 154 4.21 13.35 -23.05
C PRO A 154 3.53 12.14 -22.39
N VAL A 155 3.97 10.94 -22.79
CA VAL A 155 3.57 9.67 -22.18
C VAL A 155 4.76 9.00 -21.49
N MET A 156 4.46 8.06 -20.61
CA MET A 156 5.42 7.18 -19.95
C MET A 156 5.15 5.75 -20.39
N ILE A 157 6.16 5.09 -20.94
CA ILE A 157 6.17 3.64 -21.16
C ILE A 157 6.74 2.99 -19.90
N LYS A 158 6.06 2.00 -19.32
CA LYS A 158 6.57 1.23 -18.17
C LYS A 158 6.50 -0.27 -18.45
N ALA A 159 7.52 -1.02 -18.04
CA ALA A 159 7.45 -2.49 -18.05
C ALA A 159 6.37 -2.99 -17.06
N VAL A 160 5.56 -3.96 -17.48
CA VAL A 160 4.46 -4.53 -16.65
C VAL A 160 5.03 -5.22 -15.40
N ALA A 161 6.07 -6.03 -15.56
CA ALA A 161 6.75 -6.69 -14.45
C ALA A 161 7.75 -5.78 -13.69
N GLY A 162 7.78 -4.48 -14.02
CA GLY A 162 8.77 -3.54 -13.53
C GLY A 162 8.52 -3.03 -12.10
N GLY A 163 9.62 -2.79 -11.38
CA GLY A 163 9.61 -2.18 -10.04
C GLY A 163 10.84 -1.31 -9.78
N GLY A 164 10.72 -0.34 -8.87
CA GLY A 164 11.85 0.46 -8.40
C GLY A 164 12.48 1.39 -9.46
N GLY A 165 11.69 1.88 -10.40
CA GLY A 165 12.16 2.88 -11.38
C GLY A 165 12.75 2.33 -12.68
N LYS A 166 12.95 1.01 -12.78
CA LYS A 166 13.54 0.34 -13.96
C LYS A 166 12.49 0.08 -15.04
N GLY A 167 12.90 0.15 -16.31
CA GLY A 167 12.00 -0.08 -17.45
C GLY A 167 10.97 1.03 -17.68
N MET A 168 11.24 2.26 -17.23
CA MET A 168 10.38 3.42 -17.44
C MET A 168 11.01 4.41 -18.42
N ARG A 169 10.28 4.83 -19.46
CA ARG A 169 10.75 5.78 -20.47
C ARG A 169 9.70 6.85 -20.74
N LYS A 170 10.09 8.11 -20.52
CA LYS A 170 9.30 9.26 -20.96
C LYS A 170 9.45 9.42 -22.48
N VAL A 171 8.33 9.65 -23.16
CA VAL A 171 8.29 9.95 -24.59
C VAL A 171 7.61 11.31 -24.76
N GLU A 172 8.32 12.26 -25.37
CA GLU A 172 7.86 13.64 -25.52
C GLU A 172 6.96 13.84 -26.75
N ALA A 173 7.17 13.04 -27.81
CA ALA A 173 6.45 13.17 -29.08
C ALA A 173 6.29 11.83 -29.79
N ALA A 174 5.32 11.76 -30.70
CA ALA A 174 4.98 10.54 -31.44
C ALA A 174 6.15 9.96 -32.25
N GLY A 175 7.01 10.81 -32.83
CA GLY A 175 8.17 10.39 -33.63
C GLY A 175 9.21 9.60 -32.85
N ASP A 176 9.26 9.74 -31.52
CA ASP A 176 10.23 9.04 -30.66
C ASP A 176 9.67 7.73 -30.09
N PHE A 177 8.39 7.45 -30.29
CA PHE A 177 7.66 6.41 -29.57
C PHE A 177 8.16 5.00 -29.87
N GLU A 178 8.35 4.65 -31.14
CA GLU A 178 8.78 3.30 -31.55
C GLU A 178 10.13 2.94 -30.93
N LYS A 179 11.13 3.81 -31.08
CA LYS A 179 12.47 3.62 -30.49
C LYS A 179 12.41 3.51 -28.96
N ALA A 180 11.58 4.32 -28.31
CA ALA A 180 11.41 4.26 -26.87
C ALA A 180 10.73 2.95 -26.42
N LEU A 181 9.74 2.48 -27.18
CA LEU A 181 9.04 1.22 -26.94
C LEU A 181 9.99 0.04 -27.02
N GLU A 182 10.76 -0.11 -28.11
CA GLU A 182 11.76 -1.17 -28.25
C GLU A 182 12.77 -1.17 -27.10
N GLY A 183 13.20 0.02 -26.68
CA GLY A 183 14.08 0.20 -25.53
C GLY A 183 13.46 -0.31 -24.22
N ALA A 184 12.19 0.01 -23.97
CA ALA A 184 11.47 -0.41 -22.77
C ALA A 184 11.20 -1.93 -22.75
N GLN A 185 10.77 -2.51 -23.88
CA GLN A 185 10.50 -3.95 -23.99
C GLN A 185 11.76 -4.78 -23.77
N ARG A 186 12.89 -4.37 -24.37
CA ARG A 186 14.19 -5.03 -24.18
C ARG A 186 14.66 -4.96 -22.73
N GLU A 187 14.48 -3.82 -22.07
CA GLU A 187 14.83 -3.66 -20.66
C GLU A 187 13.94 -4.51 -19.75
N GLY A 188 12.63 -4.54 -20.04
CA GLY A 188 11.66 -5.42 -19.36
C GLY A 188 12.04 -6.89 -19.47
N GLN A 189 12.36 -7.34 -20.69
CA GLN A 189 12.82 -8.69 -20.96
C GLN A 189 14.09 -9.04 -20.17
N ASN A 190 15.09 -8.16 -20.20
CA ASN A 190 16.39 -8.43 -19.58
C ASN A 190 16.35 -8.38 -18.04
N ALA A 191 15.54 -7.49 -17.47
CA ALA A 191 15.48 -7.29 -16.03
C ALA A 191 14.45 -8.20 -15.34
N PHE A 192 13.35 -8.54 -16.04
CA PHE A 192 12.18 -9.19 -15.44
C PHE A 192 11.67 -10.39 -16.23
N GLY A 193 12.26 -10.72 -17.38
CA GLY A 193 11.82 -11.84 -18.22
C GLY A 193 10.49 -11.60 -18.96
N ASP A 194 9.95 -10.39 -18.92
CA ASP A 194 8.66 -10.03 -19.50
C ASP A 194 8.80 -8.75 -20.36
N PRO A 195 8.59 -8.82 -21.69
CA PRO A 195 8.74 -7.67 -22.57
C PRO A 195 7.50 -6.76 -22.59
N ARG A 196 6.40 -7.14 -21.94
CA ARG A 196 5.15 -6.38 -22.00
C ARG A 196 5.30 -5.02 -21.32
N VAL A 197 4.65 -4.02 -21.89
CA VAL A 197 4.63 -2.65 -21.37
C VAL A 197 3.20 -2.14 -21.18
N LEU A 198 3.09 -1.10 -20.38
CA LEU A 198 1.92 -0.24 -20.27
C LEU A 198 2.29 1.18 -20.68
N ILE A 199 1.30 1.90 -21.22
CA ILE A 199 1.40 3.30 -21.59
C ILE A 199 0.58 4.11 -20.59
N GLU A 200 1.16 5.17 -20.05
CA GLU A 200 0.49 6.06 -19.10
C GLU A 200 0.75 7.52 -19.44
N LYS A 201 -0.17 8.39 -19.06
CA LYS A 201 0.05 9.84 -19.07
C LYS A 201 1.27 10.16 -18.20
N TYR A 202 2.19 10.97 -18.72
CA TYR A 202 3.31 11.44 -17.93
C TYR A 202 2.86 12.57 -16.99
N VAL A 203 2.95 12.35 -15.68
CA VAL A 203 2.71 13.38 -14.67
C VAL A 203 4.00 14.17 -14.44
N SER A 204 4.03 15.42 -14.90
CA SER A 204 5.26 16.22 -14.97
C SER A 204 5.70 16.84 -13.65
N ARG A 205 4.74 17.24 -12.80
CA ARG A 205 5.01 17.77 -11.44
C ARG A 205 4.24 16.95 -10.41
N PRO A 206 4.65 15.70 -10.14
CA PRO A 206 3.93 14.82 -9.25
C PRO A 206 4.10 15.25 -7.79
N ARG A 207 2.99 15.36 -7.07
CA ARG A 207 2.94 15.27 -5.62
C ARG A 207 2.44 13.89 -5.22
N HIS A 208 3.02 13.30 -4.19
CA HIS A 208 2.52 12.08 -3.59
C HIS A 208 1.58 12.50 -2.45
N ILE A 209 0.28 12.39 -2.67
CA ILE A 209 -0.75 12.74 -1.68
C ILE A 209 -1.54 11.48 -1.36
N GLU A 210 -1.72 11.20 -0.08
CA GLU A 210 -2.39 9.99 0.38
C GLU A 210 -3.55 10.31 1.30
N ILE A 211 -4.59 9.48 1.29
CA ILE A 211 -5.81 9.66 2.08
C ILE A 211 -5.91 8.55 3.11
N GLN A 212 -6.00 8.93 4.38
CA GLN A 212 -6.28 7.99 5.46
C GLN A 212 -7.75 7.56 5.38
N VAL A 213 -8.01 6.24 5.39
CA VAL A 213 -9.37 5.68 5.46
C VAL A 213 -9.54 4.79 6.69
N PHE A 214 -10.77 4.76 7.20
CA PHE A 214 -11.25 3.82 8.20
C PHE A 214 -12.56 3.21 7.74
N ALA A 215 -12.67 1.88 7.78
CA ALA A 215 -13.89 1.17 7.43
C ALA A 215 -14.29 0.19 8.55
N ASP A 216 -15.58 0.07 8.82
CA ASP A 216 -16.12 -0.83 9.84
C ASP A 216 -16.64 -2.16 9.24
N GLY A 217 -17.15 -3.04 10.11
CA GLY A 217 -17.76 -4.32 9.68
C GLY A 217 -19.19 -4.20 9.15
N HIS A 218 -19.74 -2.98 9.06
CA HIS A 218 -21.13 -2.70 8.68
C HIS A 218 -21.26 -2.00 7.32
N GLY A 219 -20.14 -1.88 6.58
CA GLY A 219 -20.10 -1.24 5.27
C GLY A 219 -19.93 0.28 5.32
N ASN A 220 -19.70 0.86 6.50
CA ASN A 220 -19.38 2.27 6.62
C ASN A 220 -17.88 2.49 6.39
N ALA A 221 -17.55 3.62 5.77
CA ALA A 221 -16.18 4.07 5.63
C ALA A 221 -16.11 5.59 5.66
N VAL A 222 -15.07 6.10 6.30
CA VAL A 222 -14.75 7.52 6.41
C VAL A 222 -13.30 7.76 6.02
N HIS A 223 -12.97 8.99 5.65
CA HIS A 223 -11.59 9.41 5.50
C HIS A 223 -11.19 10.39 6.61
N LEU A 224 -9.92 10.38 7.00
CA LEU A 224 -9.32 11.36 7.91
C LEU A 224 -8.36 12.27 7.15
N PHE A 225 -8.90 12.90 6.11
CA PHE A 225 -8.19 13.85 5.24
C PHE A 225 -6.92 13.26 4.59
N GLU A 226 -6.10 14.14 4.04
CA GLU A 226 -4.91 13.84 3.29
C GLU A 226 -3.61 14.10 4.04
N ARG A 227 -2.53 13.46 3.59
CA ARG A 227 -1.14 13.78 3.91
C ARG A 227 -0.37 14.04 2.62
N ASP A 228 0.57 14.98 2.66
CA ASP A 228 1.57 15.14 1.62
C ASP A 228 2.83 14.35 2.01
N CYS A 229 3.24 13.44 1.13
CA CYS A 229 4.42 12.59 1.29
C CYS A 229 5.40 12.78 0.11
N SER A 230 5.38 13.95 -0.53
CA SER A 230 6.16 14.26 -1.74
C SER A 230 7.66 14.41 -1.44
N VAL A 231 8.04 14.73 -0.20
CA VAL A 231 9.45 14.83 0.20
C VAL A 231 10.03 13.44 0.35
N GLN A 232 10.67 12.96 -0.73
CA GLN A 232 11.20 11.62 -0.83
C GLN A 232 12.69 11.60 -1.19
N ARG A 233 13.40 10.59 -0.71
CA ARG A 233 14.76 10.27 -1.14
C ARG A 233 14.77 8.84 -1.68
N ARG A 234 15.14 8.65 -2.95
CA ARG A 234 15.14 7.34 -3.62
C ARG A 234 13.80 6.60 -3.49
N HIS A 235 12.69 7.33 -3.69
CA HIS A 235 11.31 6.81 -3.59
C HIS A 235 10.90 6.34 -2.19
N GLN A 236 11.60 6.77 -1.13
CA GLN A 236 11.20 6.56 0.26
C GLN A 236 10.78 7.88 0.86
N LYS A 237 9.65 7.89 1.59
CA LYS A 237 9.14 9.06 2.31
C LYS A 237 10.12 9.45 3.41
N VAL A 238 10.38 10.76 3.53
CA VAL A 238 11.33 11.33 4.49
C VAL A 238 10.66 12.34 5.40
N ILE A 239 9.77 13.16 4.84
CA ILE A 239 8.95 14.11 5.58
C ILE A 239 7.53 13.98 5.06
N GLU A 240 6.60 13.83 6.00
CA GLU A 240 5.17 13.84 5.76
C GLU A 240 4.53 14.99 6.53
N GLU A 241 3.53 15.63 5.91
CA GLU A 241 2.79 16.73 6.55
C GLU A 241 1.28 16.61 6.32
N ALA A 242 0.50 17.07 7.30
CA ALA A 242 -0.95 16.97 7.30
C ALA A 242 -1.58 18.27 7.88
N PRO A 243 -2.59 18.87 7.22
CA PRO A 243 -3.08 18.56 5.87
C PRO A 243 -2.04 18.93 4.78
N ALA A 244 -2.25 18.46 3.56
CA ALA A 244 -1.34 18.76 2.45
C ALA A 244 -1.33 20.28 2.13
N PRO A 245 -0.16 20.92 1.95
CA PRO A 245 -0.08 22.34 1.67
C PRO A 245 -0.81 22.73 0.38
N ALA A 246 -1.43 23.91 0.42
CA ALA A 246 -2.20 24.50 -0.68
C ALA A 246 -3.38 23.64 -1.19
N MET A 247 -3.75 22.57 -0.46
CA MET A 247 -4.85 21.69 -0.85
C MET A 247 -6.19 22.43 -0.84
N THR A 248 -6.85 22.46 -2.00
CA THR A 248 -8.16 23.11 -2.18
C THR A 248 -9.26 22.24 -1.56
N ARG A 249 -10.40 22.86 -1.20
CA ARG A 249 -11.56 22.12 -0.67
C ARG A 249 -12.09 21.11 -1.67
N ASP A 250 -12.20 21.49 -2.94
CA ASP A 250 -12.74 20.64 -4.00
C ASP A 250 -11.86 19.42 -4.26
N LEU A 251 -10.53 19.60 -4.34
CA LEU A 251 -9.62 18.48 -4.52
C LEU A 251 -9.64 17.54 -3.30
N ARG A 252 -9.60 18.09 -2.08
CA ARG A 252 -9.70 17.29 -0.85
C ARG A 252 -10.98 16.46 -0.81
N GLN A 253 -12.11 17.07 -1.18
CA GLN A 253 -13.39 16.37 -1.23
C GLN A 253 -13.39 15.26 -2.29
N ALA A 254 -12.90 15.54 -3.50
CA ALA A 254 -12.82 14.56 -4.58
C ALA A 254 -11.90 13.37 -4.22
N MET A 255 -10.72 13.64 -3.66
CA MET A 255 -9.79 12.60 -3.22
C MET A 255 -10.33 11.78 -2.04
N GLY A 256 -10.95 12.46 -1.06
CA GLY A 256 -11.59 11.80 0.08
C GLY A 256 -12.71 10.85 -0.34
N GLN A 257 -13.57 11.28 -1.26
CA GLN A 257 -14.62 10.45 -1.84
C GLN A 257 -14.05 9.26 -2.61
N ALA A 258 -13.04 9.50 -3.47
CA ALA A 258 -12.38 8.44 -4.23
C ALA A 258 -11.72 7.39 -3.31
N ALA A 259 -11.07 7.81 -2.22
CA ALA A 259 -10.47 6.90 -1.26
C ALA A 259 -11.50 6.05 -0.49
N VAL A 260 -12.61 6.66 -0.07
CA VAL A 260 -13.73 5.94 0.56
C VAL A 260 -14.35 4.94 -0.42
N GLN A 261 -14.49 5.31 -1.68
CA GLN A 261 -15.00 4.44 -2.73
C GLN A 261 -14.05 3.26 -3.00
N ALA A 262 -12.74 3.50 -3.06
CA ALA A 262 -11.71 2.46 -3.15
C ALA A 262 -11.84 1.44 -2.01
N ALA A 263 -11.92 1.92 -0.76
CA ALA A 263 -12.06 1.06 0.41
C ALA A 263 -13.35 0.23 0.36
N LYS A 264 -14.49 0.84 0.00
CA LYS A 264 -15.78 0.13 -0.12
C LYS A 264 -15.75 -0.93 -1.21
N ALA A 265 -15.13 -0.65 -2.36
CA ALA A 265 -15.09 -1.56 -3.51
C ALA A 265 -14.40 -2.91 -3.21
N ILE A 266 -13.51 -2.94 -2.21
CA ILE A 266 -12.79 -4.16 -1.81
C ILE A 266 -13.28 -4.76 -0.50
N GLY A 267 -14.40 -4.27 0.04
CA GLY A 267 -14.90 -4.71 1.35
C GLY A 267 -13.88 -4.46 2.48
N TYR A 268 -13.19 -3.33 2.44
CA TYR A 268 -12.12 -3.01 3.39
C TYR A 268 -12.65 -2.91 4.82
N ARG A 269 -11.77 -3.20 5.80
CA ARG A 269 -12.05 -3.06 7.23
C ARG A 269 -10.80 -2.60 7.97
N GLY A 270 -10.97 -1.78 9.01
CA GLY A 270 -9.87 -1.22 9.79
C GLY A 270 -9.27 0.03 9.15
N ALA A 271 -8.03 0.33 9.49
CA ALA A 271 -7.27 1.47 8.97
C ALA A 271 -6.55 1.09 7.67
N GLY A 272 -6.52 2.00 6.71
CA GLY A 272 -5.76 1.86 5.47
C GLY A 272 -5.45 3.21 4.86
N THR A 273 -4.56 3.24 3.88
CA THR A 273 -4.23 4.47 3.18
C THR A 273 -4.34 4.26 1.67
N VAL A 274 -5.04 5.16 0.99
CA VAL A 274 -5.11 5.19 -0.47
C VAL A 274 -4.15 6.26 -0.97
N GLU A 275 -3.15 5.86 -1.74
CA GLU A 275 -2.12 6.74 -2.27
C GLU A 275 -2.47 7.23 -3.68
N PHE A 276 -2.28 8.53 -3.91
CA PHE A 276 -2.52 9.17 -5.19
C PHE A 276 -1.29 9.94 -5.65
N ILE A 277 -1.08 9.96 -6.96
CA ILE A 277 -0.24 10.94 -7.62
C ILE A 277 -1.11 12.11 -8.04
N VAL A 278 -0.72 13.32 -7.63
CA VAL A 278 -1.42 14.57 -7.96
C VAL A 278 -0.53 15.37 -8.92
N ASP A 279 -1.07 15.71 -10.08
CA ASP A 279 -0.39 16.57 -11.05
C ASP A 279 -0.53 18.03 -10.64
N SER A 280 0.56 18.64 -10.21
CA SER A 280 0.61 20.05 -9.79
C SER A 280 1.10 21.00 -10.89
N ALA A 281 1.27 20.51 -12.13
CA ALA A 281 1.81 21.31 -13.24
C ALA A 281 1.03 22.60 -13.51
N HIS A 282 -0.30 22.54 -13.37
CA HIS A 282 -1.24 23.63 -13.61
C HIS A 282 -2.06 23.98 -12.36
N GLY A 283 -1.46 23.82 -11.19
CA GLY A 283 -2.14 23.96 -9.89
C GLY A 283 -2.89 22.70 -9.47
N LEU A 284 -3.45 22.72 -8.25
CA LEU A 284 -4.19 21.60 -7.69
C LEU A 284 -5.66 21.63 -8.15
N ARG A 285 -6.03 20.65 -8.98
CA ARG A 285 -7.37 20.57 -9.59
C ARG A 285 -8.04 19.25 -9.21
N ALA A 286 -9.36 19.27 -9.04
CA ALA A 286 -10.16 18.10 -8.67
C ALA A 286 -10.12 16.95 -9.71
N ASP A 287 -9.69 17.20 -10.94
CA ASP A 287 -9.50 16.18 -11.99
C ASP A 287 -8.02 15.76 -12.16
N GLY A 288 -7.12 16.30 -11.33
CA GLY A 288 -5.68 16.19 -11.47
C GLY A 288 -5.02 15.13 -10.58
N PHE A 289 -5.77 14.15 -10.08
CA PHE A 289 -5.25 13.12 -9.18
C PHE A 289 -5.56 11.72 -9.70
N TYR A 290 -4.66 10.78 -9.39
CA TYR A 290 -4.74 9.42 -9.93
C TYR A 290 -4.25 8.40 -8.89
N PHE A 291 -5.00 7.33 -8.69
CA PHE A 291 -4.67 6.23 -7.78
C PHE A 291 -3.33 5.59 -8.16
N MET A 292 -2.51 5.33 -7.15
CA MET A 292 -1.23 4.62 -7.27
C MET A 292 -1.31 3.24 -6.64
N GLU A 293 -1.62 3.20 -5.36
CA GLU A 293 -1.70 1.99 -4.56
C GLU A 293 -2.56 2.21 -3.32
N MET A 294 -2.84 1.13 -2.61
CA MET A 294 -3.46 1.19 -1.30
C MET A 294 -2.61 0.36 -0.34
N ASN A 295 -2.10 0.97 0.72
CA ASN A 295 -1.49 0.21 1.79
C ASN A 295 -2.59 -0.34 2.69
N THR A 296 -2.71 -1.67 2.75
CA THR A 296 -3.80 -2.36 3.44
C THR A 296 -3.48 -2.57 4.93
N ARG A 297 -2.99 -1.50 5.58
CA ARG A 297 -2.45 -1.48 6.94
C ARG A 297 -2.35 -0.04 7.46
N LEU A 298 -1.92 0.10 8.72
CA LEU A 298 -1.42 1.38 9.24
C LEU A 298 -0.12 1.78 8.51
N GLN A 299 0.21 3.07 8.49
CA GLN A 299 1.51 3.59 8.08
C GLN A 299 2.29 4.14 9.28
N VAL A 300 3.56 4.48 9.05
CA VAL A 300 4.48 5.08 10.03
C VAL A 300 4.01 6.46 10.49
#